data_AF-A0A847TF14-F1
#
_entry.id   AF-A0A847TF14-F1
#
_cell.length_a   1.000
_cell.length_b   1.000
_cell.length_c   1.000
_cell.angle_alpha   90.00
_cell.angle_beta   90.00
_cell.angle_gamma   90.00
#
_symmetry.space_group_name_H-M   'P 1'
#
loop_
_entity.id
_entity.type
_entity.pdbx_description
1 polymer ?
#
loop_
_entity_poly.entity_id
_entity_poly.type
_entity_poly.pdbx_seq_one_letter_code
_entity_poly.pdbx_strand_id
1 'polypeptide(L)'
;MLRNSILRLLVLFLPLGVQAQEPVLAFVSDQQYSNIANFSGGLARVRTDANQLYGFIDTTGKLAIPLQFDEAESFHDGLAVVGKTTNDTILYGYINGAGQLQVPYQFDEAKDFSGNRAAVKKNNTWYYVDPSGKIVLGQEFVRMDTVIDKTFNGAFDRVVADPGSFHSGRLLVRKDGLFGYIDTSGVWVIPPVYLAARDFSDDLALVATAAPPRDSMKGNDELSTFYNSLPEGAPDLNWSVIDLSGKVVFSVDAEEVGDYADGLAPFYKNGAWGLMNKTGRPVFMPQFHEKPYRFSGGLSAVQVNGTARDNSDGHLYILDTTGAIRAKVPLCDGNGSCVYDSHVAFSDGLIAVKRGGVISGWGFMDATGKMVIAPQYEEVTPFSEGRAVVVNREGALLVIKKPDTK
;
A
#
# COMPACT_ATOMS: atom_id res chain seq x y z
N MET A 1 39.50 -34.75 42.08
CA MET A 1 40.15 -35.30 40.87
C MET A 1 39.07 -35.75 39.90
N LEU A 2 39.26 -35.44 38.63
CA LEU A 2 38.72 -36.01 37.37
C LEU A 2 37.74 -37.19 37.53
N ARG A 3 36.69 -37.37 36.72
CA ARG A 3 36.47 -37.12 35.29
C ARG A 3 35.02 -37.56 35.04
N ASN A 4 34.21 -36.83 34.28
CA ASN A 4 33.04 -37.44 33.64
C ASN A 4 33.15 -37.23 32.13
N SER A 5 33.00 -38.35 31.44
CA SER A 5 33.34 -38.59 30.05
C SER A 5 32.39 -37.85 29.10
N ILE A 6 32.97 -37.12 28.14
CA ILE A 6 32.26 -36.63 26.96
C ILE A 6 32.53 -37.62 25.82
N LEU A 7 31.48 -38.30 25.37
CA LEU A 7 31.37 -39.02 24.09
C LEU A 7 29.87 -39.33 23.95
N ARG A 8 29.14 -39.10 22.86
CA ARG A 8 29.44 -38.82 21.46
C ARG A 8 28.08 -38.40 20.90
N LEU A 9 27.91 -37.18 20.36
CA LEU A 9 26.68 -36.88 19.61
C LEU A 9 26.97 -36.99 18.12
N LEU A 10 26.16 -37.85 17.52
CA LEU A 10 26.09 -38.25 16.13
C LEU A 10 25.87 -37.01 15.24
N VAL A 11 26.77 -36.73 14.31
CA VAL A 11 26.52 -35.78 13.22
C VAL A 11 25.62 -36.49 12.22
N LEU A 12 24.32 -36.19 12.26
CA LEU A 12 23.39 -36.58 11.19
C LEU A 12 23.51 -35.57 10.05
N PHE A 13 23.98 -36.04 8.89
CA PHE A 13 23.84 -35.33 7.62
C PHE A 13 22.35 -35.26 7.26
N LEU A 14 21.78 -34.06 7.27
CA LEU A 14 20.49 -33.77 6.63
C LEU A 14 20.69 -33.58 5.11
N PRO A 15 19.69 -33.93 4.28
CA PRO A 15 19.80 -33.82 2.83
C PRO A 15 19.94 -32.35 2.41
N LEU A 16 20.62 -32.14 1.27
CA LEU A 16 20.83 -30.85 0.58
C LEU A 16 19.49 -30.25 0.07
N GLY A 17 18.61 -29.88 0.98
CA GLY A 17 17.67 -28.79 0.76
C GLY A 17 18.40 -27.50 1.11
N VAL A 18 18.32 -26.47 0.27
CA VAL A 18 18.87 -25.16 0.63
C VAL A 18 18.04 -24.65 1.81
N GLN A 19 18.57 -24.83 3.02
CA GLN A 19 17.97 -24.39 4.27
C GLN A 19 17.76 -22.87 4.21
N ALA A 20 16.62 -22.39 4.74
CA ALA A 20 16.38 -20.96 4.89
C ALA A 20 17.59 -20.34 5.61
N GLN A 21 18.08 -19.21 5.10
CA GLN A 21 19.25 -18.57 5.69
C GLN A 21 18.84 -17.94 7.02
N GLU A 22 19.72 -18.02 8.01
CA GLU A 22 19.54 -17.21 9.20
C GLU A 22 19.58 -15.73 8.81
N PRO A 23 18.58 -14.94 9.23
CA PRO A 23 18.54 -13.53 8.90
C PRO A 23 19.76 -12.85 9.53
N VAL A 24 20.50 -12.11 8.71
CA VAL A 24 21.64 -11.34 9.20
C VAL A 24 21.08 -10.15 9.96
N LEU A 25 21.25 -10.17 11.28
CA LEU A 25 20.93 -9.04 12.13
C LEU A 25 21.64 -7.80 11.57
N ALA A 26 20.86 -6.76 11.25
CA ALA A 26 21.43 -5.50 10.78
C ALA A 26 22.09 -4.77 11.95
N PHE A 27 21.37 -4.68 13.06
CA PHE A 27 21.81 -4.17 14.34
C PHE A 27 20.77 -4.51 15.42
N VAL A 28 21.22 -4.52 16.67
CA VAL A 28 20.35 -4.35 17.84
C VAL A 28 20.55 -2.92 18.29
N SER A 29 19.47 -2.19 18.54
CA SER A 29 19.60 -0.84 19.08
C SER A 29 20.01 -0.90 20.55
N ASP A 30 21.07 -0.17 20.91
CA ASP A 30 21.43 0.05 22.32
C ASP A 30 20.42 0.96 23.03
N GLN A 31 19.62 1.72 22.26
CA GLN A 31 18.47 2.47 22.76
C GLN A 31 17.21 1.59 22.74
N GLN A 32 16.46 1.61 23.84
CA GLN A 32 15.16 0.95 23.92
C GLN A 32 14.10 1.76 23.17
N TYR A 33 13.96 1.49 21.86
CA TYR A 33 12.84 1.99 21.07
C TYR A 33 11.61 1.13 21.30
N SER A 34 10.45 1.77 21.47
CA SER A 34 9.16 1.10 21.51
C SER A 34 8.54 0.91 20.13
N ASN A 35 9.02 1.66 19.13
CA ASN A 35 8.63 1.48 17.74
C ASN A 35 9.76 1.87 16.78
N ILE A 36 9.89 1.11 15.69
CA ILE A 36 10.71 1.44 14.51
C ILE A 36 9.79 1.25 13.29
N ALA A 37 9.61 2.29 12.49
CA ALA A 37 8.84 2.23 11.26
C ALA A 37 9.65 1.59 10.11
N ASN A 38 8.99 1.36 8.97
CA ASN A 38 9.71 0.97 7.75
C ASN A 38 10.74 2.02 7.33
N PHE A 39 11.83 1.55 6.73
CA PHE A 39 12.82 2.43 6.11
C PHE A 39 12.24 3.10 4.86
N SER A 40 12.42 4.40 4.78
CA SER A 40 12.08 5.24 3.63
C SER A 40 13.08 6.40 3.55
N GLY A 41 13.64 6.63 2.36
CA GLY A 41 14.65 7.67 2.17
C GLY A 41 15.96 7.41 2.92
N GLY A 42 16.29 6.14 3.19
CA GLY A 42 17.47 5.73 3.96
C GLY A 42 17.35 5.87 5.47
N LEU A 43 16.18 6.27 5.98
CA LEU A 43 15.91 6.52 7.39
C LEU A 43 14.67 5.77 7.86
N ALA A 44 14.62 5.42 9.14
CA ALA A 44 13.43 4.88 9.80
C ALA A 44 13.06 5.74 11.00
N ARG A 45 11.77 6.10 11.09
CA ARG A 45 11.21 6.80 12.26
C ARG A 45 11.27 5.86 13.47
N VAL A 46 11.71 6.39 14.60
CA VAL A 46 11.77 5.67 15.88
C VAL A 46 11.07 6.45 16.99
N ARG A 47 10.55 5.73 17.99
CA ARG A 47 9.96 6.29 19.21
C ARG A 47 10.49 5.57 20.44
N THR A 48 10.61 6.26 21.57
CA THR A 48 10.90 5.63 22.88
C THR A 48 9.78 5.88 23.87
N ASP A 49 9.57 4.94 24.79
CA ASP A 49 8.55 5.10 25.84
C ASP A 49 9.00 6.05 26.96
N ALA A 50 10.30 6.20 27.16
CA ALA A 50 10.85 6.99 28.27
C ALA A 50 10.49 8.48 28.18
N ASN A 51 10.47 9.02 26.96
CA ASN A 51 10.15 10.44 26.70
C ASN A 51 9.00 10.65 25.71
N GLN A 52 8.50 9.57 25.09
CA GLN A 52 7.45 9.62 24.06
C GLN A 52 7.82 10.47 22.84
N LEU A 53 9.11 10.71 22.62
CA LEU A 53 9.62 11.50 21.50
C LEU A 53 10.00 10.63 20.31
N TYR A 54 9.93 11.26 19.15
CA TYR A 54 10.31 10.71 17.86
C TYR A 54 11.65 11.25 17.38
N GLY A 55 12.35 10.40 16.63
CA GLY A 55 13.62 10.67 15.95
C GLY A 55 13.79 9.72 14.77
N PHE A 56 14.98 9.64 14.20
CA PHE A 56 15.24 8.79 13.04
C PHE A 56 16.58 8.08 13.14
N ILE A 57 16.60 6.80 12.77
CA ILE A 57 17.81 5.99 12.63
C ILE A 57 18.15 5.78 11.17
N ASP A 58 19.44 5.66 10.87
CA ASP A 58 19.92 5.23 9.55
C ASP A 58 19.88 3.70 9.39
N THR A 59 20.22 3.22 8.18
CA THR A 59 20.25 1.77 7.86
C THR A 59 21.34 0.97 8.59
N THR A 60 22.19 1.63 9.38
CA THR A 60 23.18 1.03 10.29
C THR A 60 22.69 0.99 11.74
N GLY A 61 21.54 1.59 12.03
CA GLY A 61 20.93 1.65 13.35
C GLY A 61 21.39 2.82 14.20
N LYS A 62 22.23 3.70 13.65
CA LYS A 62 22.67 4.90 14.37
C LYS A 62 21.57 5.94 14.32
N LEU A 63 21.40 6.64 15.43
CA LEU A 63 20.49 7.78 15.53
C LEU A 63 21.03 8.91 14.64
N ALA A 64 20.43 9.08 13.47
CA ALA A 64 20.79 10.08 12.47
C ALA A 64 20.14 11.44 12.81
N ILE A 65 18.91 11.41 13.31
CA ILE A 65 18.18 12.59 13.76
C ILE A 65 17.73 12.34 15.19
N PRO A 66 18.16 13.18 16.17
CA PRO A 66 17.87 12.97 17.58
C PRO A 66 16.38 12.84 17.91
N LEU A 67 16.08 12.11 18.99
CA LEU A 67 14.74 12.04 19.59
C LEU A 67 14.36 13.42 20.16
N GLN A 68 13.60 14.20 19.40
CA GLN A 68 13.28 15.59 19.77
C GLN A 68 11.88 16.05 19.33
N PHE A 69 11.19 15.28 18.50
CA PHE A 69 9.87 15.65 17.97
C PHE A 69 8.77 14.99 18.80
N ASP A 70 7.67 15.70 18.98
CA ASP A 70 6.52 15.16 19.73
C ASP A 70 5.68 14.25 18.81
N GLU A 71 5.69 14.55 17.51
CA GLU A 71 5.17 13.70 16.43
C GLU A 71 6.12 13.72 15.23
N ALA A 72 6.11 12.64 14.45
CA ALA A 72 6.85 12.56 13.20
C ALA A 72 6.20 11.54 12.26
N GLU A 73 6.31 11.73 10.94
CA GLU A 73 5.95 10.74 9.92
C GLU A 73 7.19 10.23 9.16
N SER A 74 6.99 9.21 8.33
CA SER A 74 8.04 8.68 7.46
C SER A 74 8.44 9.68 6.38
N PHE A 75 9.66 9.55 5.86
CA PHE A 75 10.11 10.38 4.74
C PHE A 75 9.37 10.01 3.44
N HIS A 76 8.88 11.02 2.73
CA HIS A 76 8.30 10.94 1.39
C HIS A 76 8.80 12.13 0.57
N ASP A 77 9.19 11.90 -0.69
CA ASP A 77 9.78 12.93 -1.55
C ASP A 77 10.95 13.72 -0.89
N GLY A 78 11.72 13.07 -0.01
CA GLY A 78 12.88 13.65 0.67
C GLY A 78 12.57 14.53 1.89
N LEU A 79 11.30 14.68 2.27
CA LEU A 79 10.85 15.42 3.45
C LEU A 79 10.02 14.53 4.39
N ALA A 80 10.03 14.83 5.68
CA ALA A 80 9.17 14.19 6.67
C ALA A 80 8.39 15.23 7.45
N VAL A 81 7.11 14.94 7.74
CA VAL A 81 6.29 15.74 8.65
C VAL A 81 6.84 15.57 10.07
N VAL A 82 6.98 16.68 10.80
CA VAL A 82 7.30 16.67 12.23
C VAL A 82 6.44 17.66 13.00
N GLY A 83 6.05 17.28 14.22
CA GLY A 83 5.23 18.06 15.12
C GLY A 83 6.00 18.51 16.37
N LYS A 84 5.71 19.73 16.81
CA LYS A 84 6.17 20.25 18.10
C LYS A 84 5.05 20.97 18.86
N THR A 85 4.91 20.63 20.13
CA THR A 85 3.95 21.23 21.05
C THR A 85 4.39 22.64 21.40
N THR A 86 3.54 23.61 21.07
CA THR A 86 3.66 25.03 21.38
C THR A 86 2.33 25.50 21.98
N ASN A 87 2.36 26.07 23.19
CA ASN A 87 1.15 26.55 23.89
C ASN A 87 0.02 25.50 23.92
N ASP A 88 0.32 24.28 24.37
CA ASP A 88 -0.62 23.14 24.46
C ASP A 88 -1.24 22.67 23.13
N THR A 89 -0.69 23.11 22.00
CA THR A 89 -1.11 22.69 20.65
C THR A 89 0.09 22.18 19.87
N ILE A 90 -0.08 21.11 19.10
CA ILE A 90 0.98 20.62 18.22
C ILE A 90 0.90 21.43 16.92
N LEU A 91 2.04 22.01 16.53
CA LEU A 91 2.21 22.63 15.23
C LEU A 91 3.15 21.78 14.39
N TYR A 92 2.80 21.59 13.13
CA TYR A 92 3.52 20.77 12.18
C TYR A 92 4.40 21.61 11.25
N GLY A 93 5.54 21.04 10.90
CA GLY A 93 6.51 21.52 9.92
C GLY A 93 7.12 20.33 9.17
N TYR A 94 8.19 20.59 8.43
CA TYR A 94 8.86 19.56 7.63
C TYR A 94 10.37 19.62 7.79
N ILE A 95 10.99 18.44 7.90
CA ILE A 95 12.45 18.29 7.96
C ILE A 95 12.98 17.57 6.72
N ASN A 96 14.23 17.85 6.36
CA ASN A 96 14.97 17.06 5.38
C ASN A 96 15.68 15.85 6.02
N GLY A 97 16.31 15.01 5.21
CA GLY A 97 17.06 13.83 5.68
C GLY A 97 18.27 14.13 6.58
N ALA A 98 18.69 15.38 6.71
CA ALA A 98 19.70 15.82 7.68
C ALA A 98 19.09 16.28 9.02
N GLY A 99 17.76 16.17 9.18
CA GLY A 99 17.04 16.64 10.37
C GLY A 99 16.86 18.17 10.44
N GLN A 100 17.17 18.89 9.36
CA GLN A 100 17.03 20.35 9.33
C GLN A 100 15.59 20.73 8.98
N LEU A 101 15.00 21.62 9.77
CA LEU A 101 13.66 22.16 9.54
C LEU A 101 13.64 23.01 8.27
N GLN A 102 13.07 22.45 7.20
CA GLN A 102 12.89 23.13 5.91
C GLN A 102 11.65 24.03 5.96
N VAL A 103 10.61 23.56 6.64
CA VAL A 103 9.37 24.30 6.82
C VAL A 103 9.11 24.44 8.31
N PRO A 104 9.05 25.68 8.84
CA PRO A 104 8.82 25.92 10.26
C PRO A 104 7.51 25.32 10.78
N TYR A 105 7.45 25.05 12.09
CA TYR A 105 6.20 24.65 12.76
C TYR A 105 5.18 25.78 12.69
N GLN A 106 4.18 25.63 11.82
CA GLN A 106 3.19 26.69 11.57
C GLN A 106 1.83 26.18 11.10
N PHE A 107 1.67 24.86 10.94
CA PHE A 107 0.45 24.24 10.43
C PHE A 107 -0.26 23.46 11.52
N ASP A 108 -1.59 23.47 11.50
CA ASP A 108 -2.45 22.74 12.43
C ASP A 108 -2.43 21.24 12.12
N GLU A 109 -2.28 20.88 10.83
CA GLU A 109 -2.13 19.52 10.33
C GLU A 109 -1.27 19.54 9.06
N ALA A 110 -0.59 18.43 8.76
CA ALA A 110 0.27 18.29 7.58
C ALA A 110 0.16 16.86 7.01
N LYS A 111 0.15 16.74 5.68
CA LYS A 111 0.25 15.48 4.94
C LYS A 111 1.64 15.32 4.34
N ASP A 112 1.95 14.09 3.94
CA ASP A 112 3.20 13.78 3.25
C ASP A 112 3.34 14.56 1.95
N PHE A 113 4.60 14.79 1.55
CA PHE A 113 4.88 15.32 0.22
C PHE A 113 4.68 14.23 -0.84
N SER A 114 3.96 14.57 -1.89
CA SER A 114 3.92 13.80 -3.13
C SER A 114 3.93 14.75 -4.33
N GLY A 115 4.72 14.43 -5.36
CA GLY A 115 4.84 15.29 -6.55
C GLY A 115 5.32 16.71 -6.22
N ASN A 116 6.18 16.87 -5.21
CA ASN A 116 6.63 18.16 -4.68
C ASN A 116 5.52 19.06 -4.11
N ARG A 117 4.39 18.50 -3.69
CA ARG A 117 3.32 19.21 -3.01
C ARG A 117 2.91 18.47 -1.75
N ALA A 118 2.49 19.20 -0.73
CA ALA A 118 1.88 18.61 0.44
C ALA A 118 0.63 19.41 0.83
N ALA A 119 -0.40 18.71 1.27
CA ALA A 119 -1.56 19.35 1.86
C ALA A 119 -1.27 19.72 3.32
N VAL A 120 -1.57 20.95 3.69
CA VAL A 120 -1.40 21.47 5.05
C VAL A 120 -2.64 22.22 5.47
N LYS A 121 -2.95 22.16 6.77
CA LYS A 121 -4.06 22.90 7.36
C LYS A 121 -3.52 24.07 8.15
N LYS A 122 -4.10 25.26 7.92
CA LYS A 122 -3.77 26.48 8.66
C LYS A 122 -5.04 27.26 8.94
N ASN A 123 -5.25 27.62 10.21
CA ASN A 123 -6.46 28.31 10.66
C ASN A 123 -7.74 27.56 10.23
N ASN A 124 -7.74 26.23 10.38
CA ASN A 124 -8.86 25.35 10.01
C ASN A 124 -9.20 25.30 8.50
N THR A 125 -8.28 25.71 7.62
CA THR A 125 -8.43 25.63 6.17
C THR A 125 -7.26 24.86 5.55
N TRP A 126 -7.55 23.98 4.59
CA TRP A 126 -6.54 23.21 3.87
C TRP A 126 -6.01 23.97 2.65
N TYR A 127 -4.71 23.85 2.41
CA TYR A 127 -3.97 24.43 1.29
C TYR A 127 -2.94 23.41 0.79
N TYR A 128 -2.40 23.62 -0.41
CA TYR A 128 -1.19 22.91 -0.85
C TYR A 128 0.02 23.83 -0.82
N VAL A 129 1.12 23.31 -0.28
CA VAL A 129 2.41 24.01 -0.21
C VAL A 129 3.45 23.38 -1.14
N ASP A 130 4.43 24.18 -1.54
CA ASP A 130 5.67 23.70 -2.15
C ASP A 130 6.69 23.23 -1.08
N PRO A 131 7.85 22.66 -1.45
CA PRO A 131 8.86 22.17 -0.49
C PRO A 131 9.44 23.25 0.45
N SER A 132 9.24 24.54 0.16
CA SER A 132 9.63 25.64 1.06
C SER A 132 8.54 25.98 2.09
N GLY A 133 7.37 25.33 2.00
CA GLY A 133 6.21 25.60 2.85
C GLY A 133 5.36 26.78 2.38
N LYS A 134 5.64 27.31 1.19
CA LYS A 134 4.84 28.40 0.61
C LYS A 134 3.54 27.84 0.06
N ILE A 135 2.42 28.43 0.44
CA ILE A 135 1.11 28.09 -0.13
C ILE A 135 1.13 28.42 -1.63
N VAL A 136 0.87 27.42 -2.45
CA VAL A 136 0.85 27.51 -3.92
C VAL A 136 -0.50 27.16 -4.52
N LEU A 137 -1.33 26.37 -3.84
CA LEU A 137 -2.73 26.12 -4.24
C LEU A 137 -3.67 26.32 -3.06
N GLY A 138 -4.82 26.95 -3.33
CA GLY A 138 -5.82 27.28 -2.32
C GLY A 138 -6.79 26.13 -2.00
N GLN A 139 -7.67 26.40 -1.04
CA GLN A 139 -8.72 25.47 -0.57
C GLN A 139 -9.69 25.03 -1.69
N GLU A 140 -9.81 25.81 -2.77
CA GLU A 140 -10.65 25.50 -3.92
C GLU A 140 -10.24 24.21 -4.66
N PHE A 141 -9.02 23.72 -4.42
CA PHE A 141 -8.52 22.45 -4.97
C PHE A 141 -8.64 21.28 -3.98
N VAL A 142 -9.05 21.53 -2.75
CA VAL A 142 -9.24 20.50 -1.72
C VAL A 142 -10.63 19.90 -1.90
N ARG A 143 -10.69 18.58 -2.09
CA ARG A 143 -11.97 17.88 -2.24
C ARG A 143 -12.73 17.92 -0.92
N MET A 144 -14.05 17.93 -1.03
CA MET A 144 -14.96 17.78 0.09
C MET A 144 -15.67 16.44 -0.10
N ASP A 145 -15.61 15.59 0.93
CA ASP A 145 -16.24 14.28 0.90
C ASP A 145 -17.32 14.16 1.99
N THR A 146 -18.38 13.41 1.71
CA THR A 146 -19.47 13.16 2.65
C THR A 146 -19.19 11.87 3.39
N VAL A 147 -18.81 11.99 4.66
CA VAL A 147 -18.63 10.82 5.52
C VAL A 147 -19.99 10.41 6.09
N ILE A 148 -20.42 9.19 5.74
CA ILE A 148 -21.61 8.55 6.32
C ILE A 148 -21.16 7.82 7.59
N ASP A 149 -21.55 8.34 8.75
CA ASP A 149 -21.32 7.66 10.03
C ASP A 149 -22.26 6.43 10.16
N LYS A 150 -21.74 5.25 9.80
CA LYS A 150 -22.46 3.98 9.92
C LYS A 150 -22.59 3.49 11.37
N THR A 151 -21.86 4.09 12.30
CA THR A 151 -21.89 3.75 13.73
C THR A 151 -23.06 4.41 14.47
N PHE A 152 -23.60 5.52 13.97
CA PHE A 152 -24.78 6.21 14.50
C PHE A 152 -26.01 6.07 13.59
N ASN A 153 -26.51 4.84 13.34
CA ASN A 153 -27.78 4.60 12.62
C ASN A 153 -28.03 5.50 11.38
N GLY A 154 -26.98 5.88 10.63
CA GLY A 154 -27.08 6.74 9.45
C GLY A 154 -27.58 8.18 9.70
N ALA A 155 -27.41 8.74 10.91
CA ALA A 155 -28.09 9.98 11.30
C ALA A 155 -27.41 11.30 10.88
N PHE A 156 -26.13 11.31 10.49
CA PHE A 156 -25.48 12.55 10.04
C PHE A 156 -24.49 12.31 8.89
N ASP A 157 -24.78 12.96 7.76
CA ASP A 157 -23.83 13.21 6.69
C ASP A 157 -22.95 14.39 7.10
N ARG A 158 -21.64 14.16 7.32
CA ARG A 158 -20.69 15.25 7.55
C ARG A 158 -19.82 15.43 6.32
N VAL A 159 -19.86 16.63 5.75
CA VAL A 159 -18.90 17.04 4.73
C VAL A 159 -17.58 17.38 5.40
N VAL A 160 -16.52 16.64 5.07
CA VAL A 160 -15.18 16.82 5.60
C VAL A 160 -14.22 17.09 4.45
N ALA A 161 -13.25 17.96 4.66
CA ALA A 161 -12.18 18.18 3.70
C ALA A 161 -11.31 16.91 3.57
N ASP A 162 -11.16 16.44 2.33
CA ASP A 162 -10.30 15.32 1.93
C ASP A 162 -9.23 15.83 0.95
N PRO A 163 -8.08 16.31 1.46
CA PRO A 163 -7.00 16.74 0.60
C PRO A 163 -6.36 15.54 -0.11
N GLY A 164 -6.62 15.41 -1.41
CA GLY A 164 -5.97 14.42 -2.27
C GLY A 164 -4.46 14.67 -2.39
N SER A 165 -3.72 13.63 -2.78
CA SER A 165 -2.28 13.70 -3.05
C SER A 165 -2.01 13.81 -4.55
N PHE A 166 -0.81 14.27 -4.94
CA PHE A 166 -0.40 14.26 -6.33
C PHE A 166 0.11 12.87 -6.72
N HIS A 167 -0.40 12.34 -7.83
CA HIS A 167 0.08 11.10 -8.44
C HIS A 167 0.44 11.35 -9.90
N SER A 168 1.60 10.88 -10.34
CA SER A 168 2.14 11.16 -11.68
C SER A 168 2.08 12.65 -12.09
N GLY A 169 2.30 13.56 -11.13
CA GLY A 169 2.24 15.01 -11.36
C GLY A 169 0.83 15.55 -11.65
N ARG A 170 -0.22 14.84 -11.23
CA ARG A 170 -1.62 15.24 -11.34
C ARG A 170 -2.29 15.19 -9.98
N LEU A 171 -3.15 16.17 -9.70
CA LEU A 171 -4.06 16.15 -8.56
C LEU A 171 -5.49 16.00 -9.07
N LEU A 172 -6.21 15.02 -8.54
CA LEU A 172 -7.63 14.83 -8.80
C LEU A 172 -8.44 15.88 -8.03
N VAL A 173 -9.18 16.71 -8.75
CA VAL A 173 -9.97 17.81 -8.18
C VAL A 173 -11.43 17.65 -8.58
N ARG A 174 -12.34 17.93 -7.63
CA ARG A 174 -13.78 17.96 -7.88
C ARG A 174 -14.25 19.41 -7.94
N LYS A 175 -14.90 19.80 -9.04
CA LYS A 175 -15.47 21.14 -9.25
C LYS A 175 -16.84 21.02 -9.92
N ASP A 176 -17.83 21.73 -9.38
CA ASP A 176 -19.21 21.74 -9.89
C ASP A 176 -19.81 20.34 -10.07
N GLY A 177 -19.48 19.43 -9.15
CA GLY A 177 -19.94 18.04 -9.15
C GLY A 177 -19.14 17.08 -10.05
N LEU A 178 -18.26 17.61 -10.91
CA LEU A 178 -17.45 16.84 -11.85
C LEU A 178 -15.99 16.75 -11.40
N PHE A 179 -15.30 15.72 -11.89
CA PHE A 179 -13.89 15.48 -11.64
C PHE A 179 -13.03 15.85 -12.85
N GLY A 180 -11.87 16.42 -12.56
CA GLY A 180 -10.80 16.68 -13.52
C GLY A 180 -9.45 16.66 -12.81
N TYR A 181 -8.40 17.04 -13.53
CA TYR A 181 -7.04 16.97 -13.03
C TYR A 181 -6.26 18.24 -13.32
N ILE A 182 -5.60 18.75 -12.28
CA ILE A 182 -4.66 19.86 -12.38
C ILE A 182 -3.22 19.35 -12.31
N ASP A 183 -2.28 20.10 -12.85
CA ASP A 183 -0.86 19.91 -12.58
C ASP A 183 -0.45 20.55 -11.23
N THR A 184 0.83 20.43 -10.88
CA THR A 184 1.39 20.97 -9.63
C THR A 184 1.38 22.51 -9.55
N SER A 185 1.16 23.20 -10.67
CA SER A 185 1.00 24.66 -10.72
C SER A 185 -0.45 25.12 -10.56
N GLY A 186 -1.41 24.19 -10.58
CA GLY A 186 -2.84 24.48 -10.48
C GLY A 186 -3.52 24.68 -11.83
N VAL A 187 -2.82 24.44 -12.94
CA VAL A 187 -3.40 24.51 -14.28
C VAL A 187 -4.17 23.23 -14.54
N TRP A 188 -5.43 23.36 -14.97
CA TRP A 188 -6.23 22.24 -15.45
C TRP A 188 -5.59 21.64 -16.70
N VAL A 189 -5.01 20.45 -16.55
CA VAL A 189 -4.56 19.64 -17.69
C VAL A 189 -5.75 18.91 -18.30
N ILE A 190 -6.66 18.45 -17.43
CA ILE A 190 -7.89 17.79 -17.82
C ILE A 190 -9.03 18.52 -17.10
N PRO A 191 -9.87 19.29 -17.80
CA PRO A 191 -10.93 20.05 -17.17
C PRO A 191 -11.93 19.12 -16.44
N PRO A 192 -12.71 19.65 -15.48
CA PRO A 192 -13.70 18.85 -14.76
C PRO A 192 -14.84 18.45 -15.69
N VAL A 193 -14.78 17.22 -16.21
CA VAL A 193 -15.73 16.68 -17.21
C VAL A 193 -16.22 15.27 -16.87
N TYR A 194 -15.63 14.63 -15.86
CA TYR A 194 -15.98 13.25 -15.49
C TYR A 194 -16.94 13.21 -14.32
N LEU A 195 -17.87 12.26 -14.34
CA LEU A 195 -18.80 12.01 -13.23
C LEU A 195 -18.13 11.26 -12.08
N ALA A 196 -17.13 10.42 -12.39
CA ALA A 196 -16.29 9.74 -11.44
C ALA A 196 -14.87 9.60 -11.99
N ALA A 197 -13.89 9.56 -11.10
CA ALA A 197 -12.48 9.52 -11.45
C ALA A 197 -11.66 8.98 -10.27
N ARG A 198 -10.56 8.28 -10.58
CA ARG A 198 -9.54 7.84 -9.60
C ARG A 198 -8.27 8.67 -9.74
N ASP A 199 -7.43 8.66 -8.71
CA ASP A 199 -6.08 9.20 -8.82
C ASP A 199 -5.28 8.48 -9.91
N PHE A 200 -4.30 9.17 -10.47
CA PHE A 200 -3.38 8.52 -11.41
C PHE A 200 -2.60 7.42 -10.70
N SER A 201 -2.44 6.28 -11.37
CA SER A 201 -1.56 5.20 -10.95
C SER A 201 -0.81 4.75 -12.18
N ASP A 202 0.51 4.72 -12.10
CA ASP A 202 1.34 4.28 -13.23
C ASP A 202 1.06 5.09 -14.52
N ASP A 203 0.86 6.39 -14.38
CA ASP A 203 0.55 7.37 -15.45
C ASP A 203 -0.80 7.17 -16.16
N LEU A 204 -1.68 6.33 -15.62
CA LEU A 204 -3.04 6.13 -16.09
C LEU A 204 -4.07 6.42 -15.01
N ALA A 205 -5.26 6.87 -15.41
CA ALA A 205 -6.38 7.04 -14.50
C ALA A 205 -7.67 6.44 -15.07
N LEU A 206 -8.48 5.87 -14.17
CA LEU A 206 -9.82 5.39 -14.48
C LEU A 206 -10.82 6.53 -14.29
N VAL A 207 -11.59 6.81 -15.33
CA VAL A 207 -12.58 7.91 -15.36
C VAL A 207 -13.89 7.43 -15.96
N ALA A 208 -14.99 8.10 -15.61
CA ALA A 208 -16.31 7.80 -16.14
C ALA A 208 -17.05 9.04 -16.64
N THR A 209 -17.70 8.88 -17.79
CA THR A 209 -18.71 9.82 -18.30
C THR A 209 -20.10 9.20 -18.19
N ALA A 210 -21.15 10.00 -18.38
CA ALA A 210 -22.48 9.44 -18.61
C ALA A 210 -22.45 8.54 -19.85
N ALA A 211 -22.98 7.34 -19.75
CA ALA A 211 -23.29 6.51 -20.89
C ALA A 211 -24.52 7.09 -21.61
N PRO A 212 -24.64 6.89 -22.94
CA PRO A 212 -25.88 7.16 -23.64
C PRO A 212 -27.03 6.36 -22.99
N PRO A 213 -28.28 6.86 -23.03
CA PRO A 213 -29.43 6.15 -22.49
C PRO A 213 -29.49 4.71 -23.04
N ARG A 214 -29.79 3.71 -22.20
CA ARG A 214 -30.06 2.35 -22.67
C ARG A 214 -31.19 2.43 -23.69
N ASP A 215 -31.03 1.82 -24.86
CA ASP A 215 -32.17 1.58 -25.75
C ASP A 215 -33.24 0.85 -24.92
N SER A 216 -34.46 1.40 -24.91
CA SER A 216 -35.59 0.76 -24.22
C SER A 216 -35.76 -0.67 -24.73
N MET A 217 -35.95 -1.63 -23.81
CA MET A 217 -36.28 -2.99 -24.23
C MET A 217 -37.61 -2.94 -24.99
N LYS A 218 -37.57 -3.25 -26.30
CA LYS A 218 -38.77 -3.30 -27.13
C LYS A 218 -39.47 -4.63 -26.91
N GLY A 219 -40.51 -4.63 -26.08
CA GLY A 219 -41.36 -5.77 -25.79
C GLY A 219 -42.51 -5.38 -24.85
N ASN A 220 -43.60 -6.13 -24.87
CA ASN A 220 -44.78 -5.94 -24.01
C ASN A 220 -44.99 -7.10 -23.03
N ASP A 221 -43.98 -7.95 -22.86
CA ASP A 221 -44.00 -9.05 -21.90
C ASP A 221 -43.72 -8.58 -20.47
N GLU A 222 -43.95 -9.47 -19.51
CA GLU A 222 -43.75 -9.20 -18.08
C GLU A 222 -42.31 -8.78 -17.77
N LEU A 223 -41.34 -9.32 -18.51
CA LEU A 223 -39.93 -9.02 -18.34
C LEU A 223 -39.60 -7.58 -18.80
N SER A 224 -40.07 -7.19 -19.99
CA SER A 224 -39.91 -5.85 -20.56
C SER A 224 -40.61 -4.80 -19.70
N THR A 225 -41.80 -5.13 -19.18
CA THR A 225 -42.55 -4.26 -18.27
C THR A 225 -41.82 -4.08 -16.93
N PHE A 226 -41.27 -5.16 -16.37
CA PHE A 226 -40.46 -5.13 -15.15
C PHE A 226 -39.20 -4.29 -15.32
N TYR A 227 -38.40 -4.51 -16.36
CA TYR A 227 -37.17 -3.76 -16.61
C TYR A 227 -37.42 -2.26 -16.88
N ASN A 228 -38.49 -1.91 -17.60
CA ASN A 228 -38.90 -0.52 -17.83
C ASN A 228 -39.60 0.14 -16.61
N SER A 229 -39.89 -0.63 -15.56
CA SER A 229 -40.51 -0.14 -14.31
C SER A 229 -39.52 0.11 -13.16
N LEU A 230 -38.24 -0.25 -13.35
CA LEU A 230 -37.20 0.06 -12.39
C LEU A 230 -37.01 1.59 -12.30
N PRO A 231 -36.81 2.17 -11.10
CA PRO A 231 -36.54 3.60 -10.97
C PRO A 231 -35.27 4.00 -11.74
N GLU A 232 -35.32 5.09 -12.51
CA GLU A 232 -34.09 5.76 -12.97
C GLU A 232 -33.30 6.23 -11.75
N GLY A 233 -32.03 5.82 -11.62
CA GLY A 233 -31.33 6.00 -10.34
C GLY A 233 -29.85 5.68 -10.32
N ALA A 234 -29.12 6.15 -11.34
CA ALA A 234 -27.68 6.44 -11.47
C ALA A 234 -27.40 6.38 -12.98
N PRO A 235 -26.68 7.34 -13.59
CA PRO A 235 -26.32 7.20 -14.99
C PRO A 235 -25.52 5.91 -15.15
N ASP A 236 -25.85 5.09 -16.15
CA ASP A 236 -24.89 4.10 -16.62
C ASP A 236 -23.58 4.84 -16.87
N LEU A 237 -22.51 4.38 -16.28
CA LEU A 237 -21.21 5.04 -16.41
C LEU A 237 -20.45 4.35 -17.54
N ASN A 238 -20.00 5.13 -18.51
CA ASN A 238 -19.03 4.63 -19.47
C ASN A 238 -17.63 4.87 -18.90
N TRP A 239 -17.03 3.80 -18.39
CA TRP A 239 -15.69 3.82 -17.81
C TRP A 239 -14.63 3.78 -18.92
N SER A 240 -13.58 4.58 -18.76
CA SER A 240 -12.45 4.63 -19.68
C SER A 240 -11.17 4.85 -18.91
N VAL A 241 -10.06 4.38 -19.47
CA VAL A 241 -8.72 4.66 -18.95
C VAL A 241 -8.09 5.76 -19.80
N ILE A 242 -7.56 6.78 -19.14
CA ILE A 242 -6.93 7.94 -19.76
C ILE A 242 -5.43 8.03 -19.42
N ASP A 243 -4.66 8.66 -20.30
CA ASP A 243 -3.28 9.06 -20.03
C ASP A 243 -3.18 10.42 -19.33
N LEU A 244 -1.95 10.85 -19.02
CA LEU A 244 -1.67 12.13 -18.33
C LEU A 244 -2.16 13.39 -19.05
N SER A 245 -2.52 13.30 -20.34
CA SER A 245 -3.11 14.39 -21.12
C SER A 245 -4.64 14.37 -21.12
N GLY A 246 -5.27 13.31 -20.60
CA GLY A 246 -6.71 13.09 -20.67
C GLY A 246 -7.16 12.36 -21.93
N LYS A 247 -6.22 11.92 -22.78
CA LYS A 247 -6.56 11.11 -23.95
C LYS A 247 -7.00 9.72 -23.50
N VAL A 248 -8.17 9.29 -23.98
CA VAL A 248 -8.66 7.93 -23.78
C VAL A 248 -7.70 6.95 -24.44
N VAL A 249 -7.13 6.06 -23.63
CA VAL A 249 -6.29 4.94 -24.06
C VAL A 249 -7.19 3.80 -24.52
N PHE A 250 -8.18 3.44 -23.71
CA PHE A 250 -9.21 2.46 -24.05
C PHE A 250 -10.46 2.64 -23.17
N SER A 251 -11.60 2.14 -23.65
CA SER A 251 -12.83 2.04 -22.87
C SER A 251 -12.87 0.71 -22.12
N VAL A 252 -13.35 0.75 -20.88
CA VAL A 252 -13.33 -0.41 -19.98
C VAL A 252 -14.54 -1.30 -20.26
N ASP A 253 -14.27 -2.53 -20.66
CA ASP A 253 -15.24 -3.62 -20.76
C ASP A 253 -14.96 -4.62 -19.63
N ALA A 254 -15.16 -4.15 -18.40
CA ALA A 254 -14.98 -4.89 -17.14
C ALA A 254 -15.90 -4.31 -16.07
N GLU A 255 -16.27 -5.13 -15.08
CA GLU A 255 -17.13 -4.76 -13.95
C GLU A 255 -16.35 -3.97 -12.89
N GLU A 256 -15.06 -4.29 -12.69
CA GLU A 256 -14.15 -3.54 -11.82
C GLU A 256 -12.75 -3.47 -12.42
N VAL A 257 -12.03 -2.36 -12.16
CA VAL A 257 -10.61 -2.18 -12.46
C VAL A 257 -9.90 -1.61 -11.23
N GLY A 258 -8.83 -2.27 -10.79
CA GLY A 258 -7.93 -1.79 -9.74
C GLY A 258 -6.90 -0.80 -10.24
N ASP A 259 -6.09 -0.27 -9.32
CA ASP A 259 -5.00 0.65 -9.68
C ASP A 259 -3.89 -0.07 -10.45
N TYR A 260 -3.22 0.68 -11.33
CA TYR A 260 -2.05 0.19 -12.02
C TYR A 260 -0.82 0.19 -11.08
N ALA A 261 -0.04 -0.86 -11.18
CA ALA A 261 1.28 -0.97 -10.57
C ALA A 261 2.16 -1.86 -11.45
N ASP A 262 3.41 -1.47 -11.65
CA ASP A 262 4.39 -2.15 -12.53
C ASP A 262 3.81 -2.49 -13.92
N GLY A 263 3.00 -1.60 -14.49
CA GLY A 263 2.42 -1.76 -15.81
C GLY A 263 1.14 -2.59 -15.93
N LEU A 264 0.67 -3.20 -14.84
CA LEU A 264 -0.54 -4.03 -14.83
C LEU A 264 -1.59 -3.52 -13.85
N ALA A 265 -2.86 -3.83 -14.12
CA ALA A 265 -3.98 -3.62 -13.21
C ALA A 265 -4.85 -4.88 -13.13
N PRO A 266 -5.36 -5.25 -11.93
CA PRO A 266 -6.38 -6.29 -11.82
C PRO A 266 -7.71 -5.78 -12.36
N PHE A 267 -8.42 -6.63 -13.08
CA PHE A 267 -9.77 -6.32 -13.55
C PHE A 267 -10.71 -7.50 -13.30
N TYR A 268 -11.96 -7.20 -12.96
CA TYR A 268 -12.99 -8.20 -12.69
C TYR A 268 -13.99 -8.23 -13.84
N LYS A 269 -14.28 -9.43 -14.34
CA LYS A 269 -15.25 -9.63 -15.42
C LYS A 269 -15.78 -11.06 -15.40
N ASN A 270 -17.08 -11.22 -15.58
CA ASN A 270 -17.75 -12.52 -15.69
C ASN A 270 -17.48 -13.44 -14.49
N GLY A 271 -17.48 -12.88 -13.28
CA GLY A 271 -17.32 -13.67 -12.05
C GLY A 271 -15.88 -13.99 -11.63
N ALA A 272 -14.88 -13.44 -12.33
CA ALA A 272 -13.48 -13.71 -12.01
C ALA A 272 -12.56 -12.49 -12.25
N TRP A 273 -11.42 -12.50 -11.56
CA TRP A 273 -10.32 -11.57 -11.71
C TRP A 273 -9.32 -12.02 -12.77
N GLY A 274 -8.89 -11.05 -13.57
CA GLY A 274 -7.76 -11.15 -14.50
C GLY A 274 -6.76 -10.01 -14.27
N LEU A 275 -5.78 -9.91 -15.15
CA LEU A 275 -4.79 -8.84 -15.15
C LEU A 275 -4.67 -8.28 -16.56
N MET A 276 -4.62 -6.96 -16.68
CA MET A 276 -4.46 -6.29 -17.97
C MET A 276 -3.29 -5.32 -17.95
N ASN A 277 -2.71 -5.07 -19.12
CA ASN A 277 -1.64 -4.10 -19.28
C ASN A 277 -2.18 -2.67 -19.46
N LYS A 278 -1.26 -1.69 -19.57
CA LYS A 278 -1.57 -0.28 -19.81
C LYS A 278 -2.38 0.03 -21.09
N THR A 279 -2.50 -0.93 -22.02
CA THR A 279 -3.31 -0.79 -23.25
C THR A 279 -4.68 -1.45 -23.15
N GLY A 280 -5.05 -1.97 -21.97
CA GLY A 280 -6.31 -2.68 -21.73
C GLY A 280 -6.33 -4.11 -22.26
N ARG A 281 -5.19 -4.63 -22.74
CA ARG A 281 -5.10 -6.02 -23.20
C ARG A 281 -4.92 -6.95 -22.00
N PRO A 282 -5.72 -8.01 -21.87
CA PRO A 282 -5.52 -9.01 -20.83
C PRO A 282 -4.15 -9.68 -20.98
N VAL A 283 -3.38 -9.68 -19.90
CA VAL A 283 -2.19 -10.50 -19.69
C VAL A 283 -2.59 -11.83 -19.05
N PHE A 284 -3.51 -11.78 -18.08
CA PHE A 284 -4.28 -12.94 -17.64
C PHE A 284 -5.76 -12.68 -17.91
N MET A 285 -6.40 -13.60 -18.63
CA MET A 285 -7.86 -13.61 -18.73
C MET A 285 -8.49 -13.82 -17.34
N PRO A 286 -9.70 -13.30 -17.09
CA PRO A 286 -10.45 -13.54 -15.87
C PRO A 286 -10.51 -15.04 -15.54
N GLN A 287 -9.88 -15.43 -14.45
CA GLN A 287 -9.78 -16.83 -14.02
C GLN A 287 -9.57 -17.00 -12.51
N PHE A 288 -9.20 -15.94 -11.79
CA PHE A 288 -8.97 -15.99 -10.36
C PHE A 288 -10.23 -15.61 -9.61
N HIS A 289 -10.58 -16.36 -8.57
CA HIS A 289 -11.70 -16.01 -7.70
C HIS A 289 -11.37 -14.80 -6.81
N GLU A 290 -10.13 -14.77 -6.29
CA GLU A 290 -9.63 -13.68 -5.46
C GLU A 290 -8.92 -12.63 -6.31
N LYS A 291 -8.94 -11.37 -5.84
CA LYS A 291 -8.26 -10.26 -6.47
C LYS A 291 -6.74 -10.42 -6.33
N PRO A 292 -5.95 -10.36 -7.43
CA PRO A 292 -4.49 -10.30 -7.33
C PRO A 292 -4.05 -9.11 -6.47
N TYR A 293 -3.05 -9.35 -5.62
CA TYR A 293 -2.42 -8.30 -4.82
C TYR A 293 -1.71 -7.27 -5.70
N ARG A 294 -1.50 -6.06 -5.16
CA ARG A 294 -0.81 -4.98 -5.89
C ARG A 294 0.58 -5.45 -6.32
N PHE A 295 0.93 -5.17 -7.57
CA PHE A 295 2.28 -5.43 -8.07
C PHE A 295 3.32 -4.56 -7.36
N SER A 296 4.49 -5.14 -7.12
CA SER A 296 5.65 -4.44 -6.58
C SER A 296 6.92 -5.16 -7.01
N GLY A 297 7.88 -4.43 -7.59
CA GLY A 297 9.12 -5.00 -8.11
C GLY A 297 8.90 -6.00 -9.25
N GLY A 298 7.82 -5.85 -10.01
CA GLY A 298 7.45 -6.72 -11.13
C GLY A 298 6.78 -8.03 -10.73
N LEU A 299 6.40 -8.18 -9.46
CA LEU A 299 5.80 -9.40 -8.90
C LEU A 299 4.47 -9.10 -8.21
N SER A 300 3.56 -10.05 -8.28
CA SER A 300 2.28 -10.06 -7.55
C SER A 300 1.99 -11.47 -7.05
N ALA A 301 1.01 -11.58 -6.17
CA ALA A 301 0.49 -12.85 -5.69
C ALA A 301 -1.04 -12.87 -5.85
N VAL A 302 -1.60 -14.05 -6.05
CA VAL A 302 -3.05 -14.25 -6.01
C VAL A 302 -3.37 -15.56 -5.31
N GLN A 303 -4.31 -15.52 -4.37
CA GLN A 303 -4.80 -16.71 -3.70
C GLN A 303 -5.79 -17.43 -4.62
N VAL A 304 -5.61 -18.74 -4.73
CA VAL A 304 -6.55 -19.63 -5.41
C VAL A 304 -7.01 -20.69 -4.41
N ASN A 305 -8.31 -20.66 -4.14
CA ASN A 305 -8.91 -21.54 -3.16
C ASN A 305 -8.96 -22.98 -3.67
N GLY A 306 -8.75 -23.92 -2.76
CA GLY A 306 -8.95 -25.35 -2.98
C GLY A 306 -10.37 -25.79 -2.65
N THR A 307 -10.52 -27.08 -2.40
CA THR A 307 -11.80 -27.75 -2.15
C THR A 307 -12.01 -28.10 -0.67
N ALA A 308 -10.94 -28.09 0.13
CA ALA A 308 -11.02 -28.34 1.56
C ALA A 308 -11.78 -27.21 2.26
N ARG A 309 -12.53 -27.56 3.31
CA ARG A 309 -13.36 -26.60 4.08
C ARG A 309 -12.54 -25.46 4.68
N ASP A 310 -11.30 -25.75 5.06
CA ASP A 310 -10.34 -24.81 5.64
C ASP A 310 -9.38 -24.21 4.60
N ASN A 311 -9.63 -24.48 3.30
CA ASN A 311 -8.80 -24.05 2.18
C ASN A 311 -7.34 -24.55 2.25
N SER A 312 -7.06 -25.60 3.02
CA SER A 312 -5.70 -26.10 3.22
C SER A 312 -5.03 -26.64 1.95
N ASP A 313 -5.83 -27.08 0.99
CA ASP A 313 -5.43 -27.53 -0.35
C ASP A 313 -5.38 -26.40 -1.39
N GLY A 314 -5.62 -25.14 -0.96
CA GLY A 314 -5.46 -23.95 -1.78
C GLY A 314 -3.99 -23.62 -2.07
N HIS A 315 -3.79 -22.64 -2.95
CA HIS A 315 -2.47 -22.22 -3.38
C HIS A 315 -2.35 -20.70 -3.49
N LEU A 316 -1.15 -20.18 -3.32
CA LEU A 316 -0.77 -18.85 -3.74
C LEU A 316 -0.01 -18.96 -5.07
N TYR A 317 -0.53 -18.35 -6.12
CA TYR A 317 0.21 -18.16 -7.36
C TYR A 317 1.03 -16.88 -7.28
N ILE A 318 2.32 -17.00 -7.57
CA ILE A 318 3.20 -15.84 -7.75
C ILE A 318 3.25 -15.54 -9.25
N LEU A 319 2.93 -14.30 -9.60
CA LEU A 319 2.77 -13.82 -10.98
C LEU A 319 3.86 -12.78 -11.27
N ASP A 320 4.35 -12.77 -12.51
CA ASP A 320 5.16 -11.66 -13.02
C ASP A 320 4.39 -10.78 -14.02
N THR A 321 4.99 -9.66 -14.41
CA THR A 321 4.39 -8.68 -15.33
C THR A 321 4.22 -9.17 -16.77
N THR A 322 4.85 -10.30 -17.13
CA THR A 322 4.73 -10.89 -18.47
C THR A 322 3.51 -11.79 -18.62
N GLY A 323 2.87 -12.14 -17.51
CA GLY A 323 1.78 -13.13 -17.49
C GLY A 323 2.24 -14.54 -17.17
N ALA A 324 3.45 -14.71 -16.61
CA ALA A 324 3.93 -16.02 -16.21
C ALA A 324 3.61 -16.29 -14.73
N ILE A 325 3.17 -17.52 -14.45
CA ILE A 325 3.12 -18.05 -13.08
C ILE A 325 4.53 -18.50 -12.72
N ARG A 326 5.20 -17.78 -11.81
CA ARG A 326 6.57 -18.06 -11.35
C ARG A 326 6.63 -19.18 -10.34
N ALA A 327 5.61 -19.27 -9.50
CA ALA A 327 5.49 -20.32 -8.50
C ALA A 327 4.03 -20.61 -8.18
N LYS A 328 3.80 -21.86 -7.78
CA LYS A 328 2.56 -22.33 -7.17
C LYS A 328 2.91 -22.80 -5.76
N VAL A 329 2.59 -21.98 -4.77
CA VAL A 329 2.93 -22.24 -3.38
C VAL A 329 1.70 -22.84 -2.68
N PRO A 330 1.74 -24.07 -2.16
CA PRO A 330 0.66 -24.61 -1.35
C PRO A 330 0.39 -23.72 -0.13
N LEU A 331 -0.88 -23.47 0.18
CA LEU A 331 -1.22 -22.72 1.40
C LEU A 331 -0.82 -23.51 2.64
N CYS A 332 -1.06 -24.82 2.67
CA CYS A 332 -0.55 -25.70 3.72
C CYS A 332 0.44 -26.72 3.17
N ASP A 333 1.46 -27.06 3.96
CA ASP A 333 2.30 -28.22 3.69
C ASP A 333 1.68 -29.52 4.26
N GLY A 334 2.27 -30.67 3.89
CA GLY A 334 1.82 -31.99 4.32
C GLY A 334 1.92 -32.24 5.83
N ASN A 335 2.50 -31.30 6.61
CA ASN A 335 2.58 -31.35 8.06
C ASN A 335 1.55 -30.44 8.75
N GLY A 336 0.63 -29.84 7.98
CA GLY A 336 -0.38 -28.91 8.50
C GLY A 336 0.17 -27.52 8.84
N SER A 337 1.36 -27.16 8.35
CA SER A 337 1.87 -25.80 8.47
C SER A 337 1.32 -24.94 7.34
N CYS A 338 0.45 -23.99 7.70
CA CYS A 338 -0.30 -23.18 6.74
C CYS A 338 0.17 -21.73 6.71
N VAL A 339 0.27 -21.14 5.53
CA VAL A 339 0.41 -19.70 5.32
C VAL A 339 -0.94 -19.04 5.65
N TYR A 340 -0.95 -18.17 6.66
CA TYR A 340 -2.13 -17.40 7.01
C TYR A 340 -2.10 -16.06 6.29
N ASP A 341 -3.17 -15.81 5.55
CA ASP A 341 -3.38 -14.64 4.72
C ASP A 341 -3.33 -13.35 5.55
N SER A 342 -2.21 -12.64 5.46
CA SER A 342 -2.06 -11.30 6.02
C SER A 342 -1.00 -10.55 5.22
N HIS A 343 -1.47 -9.61 4.38
CA HIS A 343 -0.66 -8.67 3.60
C HIS A 343 0.39 -9.32 2.68
N VAL A 344 -0.04 -10.24 1.83
CA VAL A 344 0.80 -10.92 0.81
C VAL A 344 1.14 -9.98 -0.35
N ALA A 345 1.90 -8.93 -0.07
CA ALA A 345 2.45 -8.03 -1.07
C ALA A 345 3.96 -8.17 -1.14
N PHE A 346 4.51 -8.13 -2.36
CA PHE A 346 5.96 -8.06 -2.53
C PHE A 346 6.47 -6.70 -2.07
N SER A 347 7.60 -6.73 -1.38
CA SER A 347 8.38 -5.53 -1.06
C SER A 347 9.85 -5.94 -1.04
N ASP A 348 10.67 -5.20 -1.79
CA ASP A 348 12.04 -5.61 -2.13
C ASP A 348 12.12 -7.07 -2.63
N GLY A 349 11.15 -7.54 -3.42
CA GLY A 349 11.17 -8.89 -3.99
C GLY A 349 10.98 -10.05 -3.01
N LEU A 350 10.61 -9.78 -1.75
CA LEU A 350 10.17 -10.79 -0.78
C LEU A 350 8.74 -10.52 -0.32
N ILE A 351 8.04 -11.56 0.14
CA ILE A 351 6.76 -11.44 0.84
C ILE A 351 6.95 -11.86 2.30
N ALA A 352 6.40 -11.07 3.23
CA ALA A 352 6.23 -11.48 4.62
C ALA A 352 5.07 -12.48 4.72
N VAL A 353 5.35 -13.69 5.21
CA VAL A 353 4.33 -14.73 5.36
C VAL A 353 4.31 -15.26 6.79
N LYS A 354 3.12 -15.30 7.38
CA LYS A 354 2.91 -15.94 8.67
C LYS A 354 2.59 -17.41 8.44
N ARG A 355 3.36 -18.32 9.02
CA ARG A 355 3.04 -19.75 9.00
C ARG A 355 2.54 -20.23 10.36
N GLY A 356 1.46 -21.00 10.34
CA GLY A 356 0.93 -21.78 11.45
C GLY A 356 1.54 -23.16 11.57
N GLY A 357 1.24 -23.87 12.66
CA GLY A 357 1.66 -25.25 12.90
C GLY A 357 2.31 -25.42 14.27
N VAL A 358 3.22 -26.39 14.41
CA VAL A 358 3.99 -26.64 15.66
C VAL A 358 4.79 -25.41 16.09
N ILE A 359 5.23 -24.61 15.12
CA ILE A 359 5.95 -23.36 15.32
C ILE A 359 5.22 -22.28 14.52
N SER A 360 4.49 -21.40 15.21
CA SER A 360 3.86 -20.23 14.60
C SER A 360 4.84 -19.06 14.53
N GLY A 361 4.82 -18.31 13.44
CA GLY A 361 5.61 -17.09 13.31
C GLY A 361 5.63 -16.52 11.90
N TRP A 362 6.21 -15.33 11.79
CA TRP A 362 6.48 -14.66 10.54
C TRP A 362 7.87 -15.01 10.02
N GLY A 363 7.95 -15.22 8.71
CA GLY A 363 9.16 -15.36 7.93
C GLY A 363 9.01 -14.66 6.58
N PHE A 364 9.98 -14.86 5.70
CA PHE A 364 10.00 -14.22 4.38
C PHE A 364 10.21 -15.23 3.26
N MET A 365 9.44 -15.08 2.20
CA MET A 365 9.41 -15.97 1.05
C MET A 365 9.81 -15.21 -0.22
N ASP A 366 10.57 -15.85 -1.11
CA ASP A 366 10.93 -15.29 -2.42
C ASP A 366 9.87 -15.60 -3.50
N ALA A 367 10.12 -15.09 -4.70
CA ALA A 367 9.27 -15.27 -5.87
C ALA A 367 9.14 -16.72 -6.37
N THR A 368 10.01 -17.63 -5.91
CA THR A 368 9.95 -19.06 -6.23
C THR A 368 9.06 -19.83 -5.25
N GLY A 369 8.56 -19.16 -4.20
CA GLY A 369 7.79 -19.78 -3.13
C GLY A 369 8.65 -20.40 -2.03
N LYS A 370 9.96 -20.15 -2.06
CA LYS A 370 10.89 -20.69 -1.07
C LYS A 370 11.02 -19.72 0.09
N MET A 371 10.97 -20.24 1.32
CA MET A 371 11.30 -19.47 2.51
C MET A 371 12.79 -19.09 2.47
N VAL A 372 13.07 -17.79 2.38
CA VAL A 372 14.42 -17.24 2.49
C VAL A 372 14.79 -17.05 3.95
N ILE A 373 13.82 -16.62 4.77
CA ILE A 373 13.94 -16.51 6.23
C ILE A 373 12.84 -17.36 6.84
N ALA A 374 13.22 -18.34 7.67
CA ALA A 374 12.27 -19.24 8.30
C ALA A 374 11.31 -18.49 9.25
N PRO A 375 10.06 -18.97 9.41
CA PRO A 375 9.12 -18.42 10.38
C PRO A 375 9.66 -18.48 11.82
N GLN A 376 9.97 -17.32 12.39
CA GLN A 376 10.57 -17.22 13.72
C GLN A 376 10.18 -15.96 14.50
N TYR A 377 9.60 -14.96 13.83
CA TYR A 377 9.24 -13.68 14.43
C TYR A 377 7.77 -13.63 14.85
N GLU A 378 7.48 -12.83 15.87
CA GLU A 378 6.11 -12.57 16.32
C GLU A 378 5.43 -11.51 15.47
N GLU A 379 6.20 -10.52 15.02
CA GLU A 379 5.79 -9.43 14.15
C GLU A 379 6.90 -9.10 13.17
N VAL A 380 6.52 -8.67 11.96
CA VAL A 380 7.45 -8.19 10.94
C VAL A 380 6.83 -7.05 10.17
N THR A 381 7.68 -6.17 9.65
CA THR A 381 7.33 -5.29 8.55
C THR A 381 7.81 -5.87 7.22
N PRO A 382 7.22 -5.49 6.06
CA PRO A 382 7.78 -5.83 4.75
C PRO A 382 9.21 -5.28 4.61
N PHE A 383 10.04 -5.96 3.80
CA PHE A 383 11.36 -5.42 3.48
C PHE A 383 11.23 -4.13 2.68
N SER A 384 11.93 -3.08 3.12
CA SER A 384 12.06 -1.80 2.42
C SER A 384 13.51 -1.35 2.49
N GLU A 385 14.08 -0.93 1.37
CA GLU A 385 15.48 -0.50 1.26
C GLU A 385 16.50 -1.54 1.81
N GLY A 386 16.18 -2.82 1.66
CA GLY A 386 16.98 -3.95 2.10
C GLY A 386 16.94 -4.18 3.61
N ARG A 387 15.95 -3.64 4.33
CA ARG A 387 15.76 -3.80 5.78
C ARG A 387 14.33 -4.18 6.13
N ALA A 388 14.16 -4.96 7.18
CA ALA A 388 12.86 -5.21 7.80
C ALA A 388 12.98 -5.06 9.32
N VAL A 389 11.93 -4.52 9.93
CA VAL A 389 11.78 -4.45 11.39
C VAL A 389 11.05 -5.71 11.84
N VAL A 390 11.54 -6.37 12.88
CA VAL A 390 10.98 -7.63 13.36
C VAL A 390 10.96 -7.67 14.89
N VAL A 391 9.99 -8.39 15.46
CA VAL A 391 9.92 -8.69 16.89
C VAL A 391 10.22 -10.17 17.08
N ASN A 392 11.24 -10.51 17.85
CA ASN A 392 11.56 -11.90 18.19
C ASN A 392 10.65 -12.44 19.30
N ARG A 393 10.80 -13.72 19.66
CA ARG A 393 9.96 -14.39 20.68
C ARG A 393 10.20 -13.92 22.11
N GLU A 394 11.34 -13.27 22.33
CA GLU A 394 11.66 -12.62 23.59
C GLU A 394 11.04 -11.21 23.67
N GLY A 395 10.30 -10.77 22.63
CA GLY A 395 9.70 -9.44 22.54
C GLY A 395 10.68 -8.34 22.15
N ALA A 396 11.91 -8.69 21.76
CA ALA A 396 12.93 -7.72 21.36
C ALA A 396 12.68 -7.21 19.93
N LEU A 397 12.69 -5.90 19.79
CA LEU A 397 12.59 -5.20 18.51
C LEU A 397 13.96 -5.16 17.82
N LEU A 398 14.04 -5.74 16.62
CA LEU A 398 15.26 -5.93 15.86
C LEU A 398 15.10 -5.38 14.44
N VAL A 399 16.23 -5.09 13.80
CA VAL A 399 16.28 -4.81 12.36
C VAL A 399 17.15 -5.86 11.68
N ILE A 400 16.63 -6.48 10.62
CA ILE A 400 17.33 -7.51 9.84
C ILE A 400 17.63 -7.01 8.43
N LYS A 401 18.72 -7.54 7.85
CA LYS A 401 19.08 -7.30 6.46
C LYS A 401 18.39 -8.32 5.56
N LYS A 402 17.99 -7.85 4.38
CA LYS A 402 17.56 -8.75 3.32
C LYS A 402 18.72 -9.69 2.97
N PRO A 403 18.52 -11.01 2.94
CA PRO A 403 19.57 -11.95 2.55
C PRO A 403 19.98 -11.77 1.09
N ASP A 404 21.26 -12.00 0.79
CA ASP A 404 21.76 -12.01 -0.58
C ASP A 404 21.12 -13.18 -1.33
N THR A 405 20.26 -12.86 -2.29
CA THR A 405 19.65 -13.84 -3.19
C THR A 405 20.54 -13.93 -4.42
N LYS A 406 21.44 -14.91 -4.43
CA LYS A 406 22.28 -15.22 -5.60
C LYS A 406 21.49 -15.95 -6.68
#